data_AF-A0A6N8V453-F1
#
_entry.id   AF-A0A6N8V453-F1
#
_cell.length_a   1.000
_cell.length_b   1.000
_cell.length_c   1.000
_cell.angle_alpha   90.00
_cell.angle_beta   90.00
_cell.angle_gamma   90.00
#
_symmetry.space_group_name_H-M   'P 1'
#
loop_
_entity.id
_entity.type
_entity.pdbx_description
1 polymer ?
#
loop_
_entity_poly.entity_id
_entity_poly.type
_entity_poly.pdbx_seq_one_letter_code
_entity_poly.pdbx_strand_id
1 'polypeptide(L)' 'MPSGSIPAQTVGVAETATLNLAGYFTDPDGDALTYGAASSDVTIASVAVSGSVLTIAGVASGAAAVTVTFVNVIA' A
#
# COMPACT_ATOMS: atom_id res chain seq x y z
N MET A 1 8.78 -16.33 -2.96
CA MET A 1 7.69 -15.43 -3.44
C MET A 1 7.13 -14.71 -2.23
N PRO A 2 7.10 -13.38 -2.25
CA PRO A 2 6.62 -12.62 -1.11
C PRO A 2 5.13 -12.87 -0.85
N SER A 3 4.74 -12.85 0.42
CA SER A 3 3.33 -13.02 0.81
C SER A 3 2.99 -12.12 2.00
N GLY A 4 1.72 -11.80 2.15
CA GLY A 4 1.26 -10.86 3.16
C GLY A 4 -0.17 -10.38 2.91
N SER A 5 -0.75 -9.71 3.90
CA SER A 5 -2.05 -9.06 3.77
C SER A 5 -2.07 -7.76 4.57
N ILE A 6 -2.82 -6.79 4.08
CA ILE A 6 -3.04 -5.51 4.76
C ILE A 6 -4.50 -5.48 5.20
N PRO A 7 -4.80 -5.17 6.47
CA PRO A 7 -6.17 -5.01 6.92
C PRO A 7 -6.82 -3.78 6.26
N ALA A 8 -8.15 -3.79 6.15
CA ALA A 8 -8.88 -2.63 5.63
C ALA A 8 -8.57 -1.37 6.43
N GLN A 9 -8.43 -0.24 5.74
CA GLN A 9 -8.14 1.07 6.32
C GLN A 9 -9.38 1.95 6.26
N THR A 10 -9.62 2.71 7.33
CA THR A 10 -10.60 3.80 7.37
C THR A 10 -9.84 5.11 7.48
N VAL A 11 -10.02 6.00 6.50
CA VAL A 11 -9.34 7.30 6.44
C VAL A 11 -10.39 8.39 6.31
N GLY A 12 -10.29 9.45 7.12
CA GLY A 12 -11.18 10.60 7.02
C GLY A 12 -11.00 11.36 5.70
N VAL A 13 -12.04 12.07 5.27
CA VAL A 13 -11.94 12.97 4.11
C VAL A 13 -10.95 14.09 4.43
N ALA A 14 -10.02 14.35 3.51
CA ALA A 14 -8.89 15.26 3.67
C ALA A 14 -7.87 14.85 4.75
N GLU A 15 -7.97 13.63 5.29
CA GLU A 15 -6.96 13.05 6.17
C GLU A 15 -6.05 12.09 5.42
N THR A 16 -4.92 11.75 6.05
CA THR A 16 -3.97 10.78 5.53
C THR A 16 -3.68 9.68 6.53
N ALA A 17 -3.56 8.45 6.05
CA ALA A 17 -3.01 7.32 6.78
C ALA A 17 -1.70 6.87 6.15
N THR A 18 -0.76 6.41 6.98
CA THR A 18 0.53 5.88 6.53
C THR A 18 0.73 4.46 7.02
N LEU A 19 1.17 3.58 6.12
CA LEU A 19 1.46 2.18 6.43
C LEU A 19 2.89 1.85 6.01
N ASN A 20 3.63 1.15 6.87
CA ASN A 20 4.92 0.58 6.49
C ASN A 20 4.71 -0.83 5.91
N LEU A 21 4.81 -0.94 4.58
CA LEU A 21 4.58 -2.17 3.81
C LEU A 21 5.57 -3.28 4.15
N ALA A 22 6.77 -2.94 4.62
CA ALA A 22 7.75 -3.93 5.08
C ALA A 22 7.30 -4.72 6.32
N GLY A 23 6.32 -4.20 7.07
CA GLY A 23 5.69 -4.93 8.19
C GLY A 23 4.57 -5.88 7.76
N TYR A 24 4.12 -5.81 6.51
CA TYR A 24 2.98 -6.57 6.01
C TYR A 24 3.36 -7.68 5.03
N PHE A 25 4.50 -7.55 4.35
CA PHE A 25 4.98 -8.52 3.38
C PHE A 25 6.35 -9.05 3.77
N THR A 26 6.50 -10.37 3.71
CA THR A 26 7.75 -11.06 3.96
C THR A 26 8.18 -11.79 2.71
N ASP A 27 9.46 -11.67 2.36
CA ASP A 27 10.09 -12.53 1.36
C ASP A 27 10.87 -13.67 2.05
N PRO A 28 10.65 -14.96 1.69
CA PRO A 28 11.33 -16.10 2.30
C PRO A 28 12.84 -16.13 2.09
N ASP A 29 13.33 -15.52 1.01
CA ASP A 29 14.73 -15.50 0.63
C ASP A 29 15.47 -14.32 1.32
N GLY A 30 14.71 -13.43 1.97
CA GLY A 30 15.24 -12.28 2.72
C GLY A 30 15.60 -11.09 1.84
N ASP A 31 15.19 -11.12 0.57
CA ASP A 31 15.46 -10.07 -0.40
C ASP A 31 14.66 -8.79 -0.09
N ALA A 32 15.27 -7.65 -0.40
CA ALA A 32 14.60 -6.36 -0.26
C ALA A 32 13.48 -6.23 -1.29
N LEU A 33 12.28 -5.88 -0.83
CA LEU A 33 11.12 -5.68 -1.71
C LEU A 33 10.99 -4.23 -2.16
N THR A 34 10.76 -4.05 -3.45
CA THR A 34 10.35 -2.75 -4.01
C THR A 34 8.84 -2.72 -4.15
N TYR A 35 8.20 -1.67 -3.62
CA TYR A 35 6.74 -1.57 -3.54
C TYR A 35 6.17 -0.56 -4.54
N GLY A 36 4.94 -0.84 -4.98
CA GLY A 36 4.05 0.07 -5.70
C GLY A 36 2.63 -0.05 -5.18
N ALA A 37 1.80 0.95 -5.44
CA ALA A 37 0.38 0.91 -5.10
C ALA A 37 -0.47 1.65 -6.14
N ALA A 38 -1.69 1.16 -6.33
CA ALA A 38 -2.70 1.79 -7.17
C ALA A 38 -4.06 1.77 -6.46
N SER A 39 -4.81 2.86 -6.60
CA SER A 39 -6.20 2.93 -6.15
C SER A 39 -7.13 2.61 -7.33
N SER A 40 -8.20 1.88 -7.06
CA SER A 40 -9.28 1.65 -8.03
C SER A 40 -10.07 2.92 -8.34
N ASP A 41 -10.10 3.87 -7.40
CA ASP A 41 -10.80 5.15 -7.56
C ASP A 41 -10.07 6.26 -6.79
N VAL A 42 -9.30 7.06 -7.52
CA VAL A 42 -8.53 8.18 -6.97
C VAL A 42 -9.40 9.36 -6.54
N THR A 43 -10.68 9.39 -6.93
CA THR A 43 -11.63 10.42 -6.48
C THR A 43 -12.18 10.14 -5.09
N ILE A 44 -12.07 8.89 -4.62
CA ILE A 44 -12.41 8.46 -3.26
C ILE A 44 -11.16 8.38 -2.38
N ALA A 45 -10.10 7.72 -2.86
CA ALA A 45 -8.85 7.60 -2.13
C ALA A 45 -7.65 7.61 -3.10
N SER A 46 -6.69 8.50 -2.86
CA SER A 46 -5.42 8.52 -3.62
C SER A 46 -4.30 7.87 -2.82
N VAL A 47 -3.29 7.36 -3.51
CA VAL A 47 -2.18 6.62 -2.90
C VAL A 47 -0.84 7.06 -3.47
N ALA A 48 0.18 7.05 -2.62
CA ALA A 48 1.57 7.27 -3.00
C ALA A 48 2.48 6.32 -2.21
N VAL A 49 3.56 5.86 -2.84
CA VAL A 49 4.57 5.02 -2.19
C VAL A 49 5.92 5.71 -2.24
N SER A 50 6.59 5.78 -1.09
CA SER A 50 7.97 6.25 -0.97
C SER A 50 8.77 5.23 -0.16
N GLY A 51 9.65 4.49 -0.82
CA GLY A 51 10.32 3.34 -0.21
C GLY A 51 9.31 2.26 0.18
N SER A 52 9.24 1.92 1.47
CA SER A 52 8.25 1.00 2.02
C SER A 52 7.01 1.69 2.60
N VAL A 53 6.96 3.02 2.59
CA VAL A 53 5.83 3.76 3.18
C VAL A 53 4.77 4.00 2.12
N LEU A 54 3.58 3.42 2.33
CA LEU A 54 2.35 3.76 1.62
C LEU A 54 1.65 4.90 2.34
N THR A 55 1.34 5.97 1.63
CA THR A 55 0.45 7.04 2.09
C THR A 55 -0.88 6.90 1.36
N ILE A 56 -1.98 6.88 2.11
CA ILE A 56 -3.36 6.89 1.61
C ILE A 56 -3.97 8.24 2.01
N ALA A 57 -4.50 8.99 1.06
CA ALA A 57 -5.25 10.22 1.34
C ALA A 57 -6.73 10.01 1.01
N GLY A 58 -7.60 10.28 1.99
CA GLY A 58 -9.04 10.27 1.79
C GLY A 58 -9.47 11.50 1.01
N VAL A 59 -10.10 11.31 -0.15
CA VAL A 59 -10.50 12.40 -1.06
C VAL A 59 -12.00 12.67 -0.94
N ALA A 60 -12.81 11.62 -0.87
CA ALA A 60 -14.26 11.73 -0.70
C ALA A 60 -14.81 10.51 0.07
N SER A 61 -16.03 10.64 0.58
CA SER A 61 -16.72 9.52 1.24
C SER A 61 -17.02 8.41 0.23
N GLY A 62 -16.58 7.18 0.52
CA GLY A 62 -16.82 6.04 -0.35
C GLY A 62 -15.90 4.87 0.02
N ALA A 63 -15.84 3.88 -0.87
CA ALA A 63 -14.91 2.76 -0.75
C ALA A 63 -14.07 2.65 -2.03
N ALA A 64 -12.75 2.51 -1.89
CA ALA A 64 -11.83 2.24 -2.98
C ALA A 64 -10.95 1.04 -2.60
N ALA A 65 -10.66 0.18 -3.58
CA ALA A 65 -9.70 -0.90 -3.41
C ALA A 65 -8.31 -0.37 -3.71
N VAL A 66 -7.37 -0.56 -2.78
CA VAL A 66 -5.95 -0.28 -3.00
C VAL A 66 -5.22 -1.59 -3.26
N THR A 67 -4.62 -1.71 -4.44
CA THR A 67 -3.76 -2.85 -4.79
C THR A 67 -2.32 -2.47 -4.53
N VAL A 68 -1.63 -3.23 -3.68
CA VAL A 68 -0.19 -3.12 -3.48
C VAL A 68 0.52 -4.19 -4.30
N THR A 69 1.52 -3.78 -5.07
CA THR A 69 2.39 -4.66 -5.84
C THR A 69 3.80 -4.62 -5.28
N PHE A 70 4.54 -5.72 -5.43
CA PHE A 70 5.94 -5.81 -5.04
C PHE A 70 6.71 -6.65 -6.03
N VAL A 71 7.97 -6.27 -6.24
CA VAL A 71 8.92 -7.02 -7.08
C VAL A 71 9.96 -7.63 -6.15
N ASN A 72 10.16 -8.95 -6.26
CA ASN A 72 11.29 -9.61 -5.63
C ASN A 72 12.55 -9.37 -6.47
N VAL A 73 13.65 -8.98 -5.84
CA VAL A 73 14.95 -8.92 -6.52
C VAL A 73 15.51 -10.33 -6.48
N ILE A 74 15.70 -10.97 -7.63
CA ILE A 74 16.30 -12.32 -7.66
C ILE A 74 17.80 -12.15 -7.38
N ALA A 75 18.29 -12.72 -6.27
CA ALA A 75 19.72 -12.94 -6.03
C ALA A 75 20.27 -14.12 -6.86
#